data_AF-A0A2K8V7V6-F1
#
_entry.id   AF-A0A2K8V7V6-F1
#
_cell.length_a   1.000
_cell.length_b   1.000
_cell.length_c   1.000
_cell.angle_alpha   90.00
_cell.angle_beta   90.00
_cell.angle_gamma   90.00
#
_symmetry.space_group_name_H-M   'P 1'
#
loop_
_entity.id
_entity.type
_entity.pdbx_description
1 polymer ?
#
loop_
_entity_poly.entity_id
_entity_poly.type
_entity_poly.pdbx_seq_one_letter_code
_entity_poly.pdbx_strand_id
1 'polypeptide(L)'
;MGGYGSIQPVLDNNDKLLRKKNLFRDREKDLKSEEGKLEFVKCSDEELSTIKTELKKEANKNILINILMIVFVNLIVGCFAVYFIQENKAYKKRIEVKNLKIQQEQIKIFLNKGDVFYNSQHYKNALFFYNKAIELSPNKTLLKSKIQNCYQIRCESLGVDCDKVN
;
A
#
# COMPACT_ATOMS: atom_id res chain seq x y z
N MET A 1 -43.54 -16.57 -4.53
CA MET A 1 -42.10 -16.39 -4.33
C MET A 1 -41.91 -16.17 -2.84
N GLY A 2 -41.66 -17.19 -2.03
CA GLY A 2 -40.37 -17.86 -1.87
C GLY A 2 -40.05 -17.78 -0.38
N GLY A 3 -40.72 -18.61 0.42
CA GLY A 3 -40.54 -18.65 1.87
C GLY A 3 -39.22 -19.34 2.19
N TYR A 4 -38.20 -18.58 2.55
CA TYR A 4 -36.97 -19.13 3.08
C TYR A 4 -37.28 -19.70 4.47
N GLY A 5 -37.36 -21.03 4.55
CA GLY A 5 -37.50 -21.75 5.81
C GLY A 5 -36.41 -21.32 6.79
N SER A 6 -36.80 -21.16 8.05
CA SER A 6 -35.86 -20.74 9.09
C SER A 6 -34.69 -21.73 9.17
N ILE A 7 -33.48 -21.20 9.29
CA ILE A 7 -32.25 -21.99 9.50
C ILE A 7 -32.20 -22.59 10.92
N GLN A 8 -33.12 -22.17 11.80
CA GLN A 8 -33.22 -22.59 13.18
C GLN A 8 -33.21 -24.11 13.41
N PRO A 9 -33.95 -24.94 12.65
CA PRO A 9 -33.93 -26.39 12.83
C PRO A 9 -32.57 -27.01 12.51
N VAL A 10 -31.80 -26.40 11.61
CA VAL A 10 -30.44 -26.84 11.25
C VAL A 10 -29.46 -26.45 12.35
N LEU A 11 -29.59 -25.25 12.92
CA LEU A 11 -28.79 -24.82 14.07
C LEU A 11 -29.09 -25.67 15.32
N ASP A 12 -30.36 -25.95 15.61
CA ASP A 12 -30.78 -26.76 16.75
C ASP A 12 -30.31 -28.23 16.63
N ASN A 13 -30.22 -28.76 15.41
CA ASN A 13 -29.65 -30.08 15.16
C ASN A 13 -28.12 -30.07 15.26
N ASN A 14 -27.46 -29.00 14.81
CA ASN A 14 -26.02 -28.86 14.96
C ASN A 14 -25.61 -28.67 16.43
N ASP A 15 -26.38 -27.96 17.25
CA ASP A 15 -26.14 -27.85 18.69
C ASP A 15 -26.27 -29.19 19.43
N LYS A 16 -27.12 -30.09 18.93
CA LYS A 16 -27.18 -31.49 19.42
C LYS A 16 -25.98 -32.33 18.96
N LEU A 17 -25.38 -32.00 17.82
CA LEU A 17 -24.16 -32.62 17.29
C LEU A 17 -22.89 -32.03 17.91
N LEU A 18 -22.94 -30.80 18.44
CA LEU A 18 -21.89 -30.21 19.26
C LEU A 18 -21.81 -30.99 20.58
N ARG A 19 -20.85 -31.93 20.58
CA ARG A 19 -20.47 -32.82 21.68
C ARG A 19 -20.64 -32.14 23.05
N LYS A 20 -21.52 -32.68 23.91
CA LYS A 20 -21.70 -32.21 25.29
C LYS A 20 -20.33 -32.01 25.94
N LYS A 21 -20.11 -30.83 26.53
CA LYS A 21 -18.89 -30.36 27.21
C LYS A 21 -18.38 -31.28 28.34
N ASN A 22 -19.10 -32.36 28.62
CA ASN A 22 -18.87 -33.34 29.67
C ASN A 22 -18.29 -34.63 29.08
N LEU A 23 -17.11 -34.55 28.46
CA LEU A 23 -16.45 -35.72 27.84
C LEU A 23 -16.00 -36.79 28.87
N PHE A 24 -16.13 -36.52 30.17
CA PHE A 24 -15.54 -37.33 31.24
C PHE A 24 -16.46 -37.58 32.44
N ARG A 25 -17.77 -37.31 32.36
CA ARG A 25 -18.58 -37.26 33.59
C ARG A 25 -18.85 -38.62 34.23
N ASP A 26 -18.78 -39.75 33.51
CA ASP A 26 -19.03 -41.08 34.10
C ASP A 26 -18.40 -42.21 33.24
N ARG A 27 -17.07 -42.29 33.12
CA ARG A 27 -16.38 -43.37 32.37
C ARG A 27 -15.83 -44.51 33.22
N GLU A 28 -16.19 -44.59 34.49
CA GLU A 28 -15.78 -45.70 35.35
C GLU A 28 -16.36 -47.05 34.87
N LYS A 29 -17.53 -47.02 34.20
CA LYS A 29 -18.19 -48.22 33.67
C LYS A 29 -17.67 -48.66 32.29
N ASP A 30 -17.05 -47.76 31.54
CA ASP A 30 -16.63 -48.00 30.15
C ASP A 30 -15.16 -48.40 30.02
N LEU A 31 -14.39 -48.32 31.11
CA LEU A 31 -13.01 -48.75 31.18
C LEU A 31 -12.94 -50.17 31.74
N LYS A 32 -13.37 -51.17 30.96
CA LYS A 32 -13.00 -52.56 31.23
C LYS A 32 -11.72 -52.86 30.44
N SER A 33 -10.57 -52.93 31.12
CA SER A 33 -9.45 -53.67 30.56
C SER A 33 -9.83 -55.15 30.51
N GLU A 34 -9.46 -55.84 29.44
CA GLU A 34 -9.55 -57.30 29.36
C GLU A 34 -8.85 -57.87 30.61
N GLU A 35 -9.67 -58.42 31.52
CA GLU A 35 -9.28 -59.17 32.72
C GLU A 35 -8.52 -58.43 33.84
N GLY A 36 -8.97 -57.24 34.25
CA GLY A 36 -8.53 -56.64 35.52
C GLY A 36 -9.49 -55.59 36.08
N LYS A 37 -9.71 -55.58 37.40
CA LYS A 37 -10.34 -54.43 38.08
C LYS A 37 -9.34 -53.29 38.05
N LEU A 38 -9.70 -52.15 37.45
CA LEU A 38 -8.89 -50.95 37.53
C LEU A 38 -8.86 -50.49 38.99
N GLU A 39 -7.76 -50.77 39.68
CA GLU A 39 -7.45 -50.12 40.95
C GLU A 39 -6.94 -48.72 40.62
N PHE A 40 -7.81 -47.73 40.74
CA PHE A 40 -7.37 -46.35 40.73
C PHE A 40 -6.49 -46.14 41.95
N VAL A 41 -5.17 -46.10 41.75
CA VAL A 41 -4.25 -45.59 42.76
C VAL A 41 -4.73 -44.17 43.05
N LYS A 42 -5.23 -43.95 44.27
CA LYS A 42 -5.47 -42.59 44.78
C LYS A 42 -4.10 -41.94 44.85
N CYS A 43 -3.73 -41.21 43.79
CA CYS A 43 -2.54 -40.36 43.80
C CYS A 43 -2.58 -39.52 45.08
N SER A 44 -1.43 -39.44 45.74
CA SER A 44 -1.24 -38.48 46.82
C SER A 44 -1.63 -37.08 46.30
N ASP A 45 -2.21 -36.24 47.17
CA ASP A 45 -2.51 -34.85 46.81
C ASP A 45 -1.25 -34.11 46.30
N GLU A 46 -0.06 -34.54 46.76
CA GLU A 46 1.23 -34.05 46.28
C GLU A 46 1.53 -34.48 44.83
N GLU A 47 1.33 -35.75 44.48
CA GLU A 47 1.50 -36.27 43.12
C GLU A 47 0.50 -35.65 42.14
N LEU A 48 -0.75 -35.46 42.57
CA LEU A 48 -1.75 -34.78 41.75
C LEU A 48 -1.40 -33.30 41.52
N SER A 49 -0.80 -32.64 42.52
CA SER A 49 -0.37 -31.25 42.41
C SER A 49 0.79 -31.09 41.41
N THR A 50 1.77 -32.00 41.44
CA THR A 50 2.92 -31.98 40.54
C THR A 50 2.48 -32.20 39.09
N ILE A 51 1.66 -33.22 38.82
CA ILE A 51 1.10 -33.49 37.48
C ILE A 51 0.34 -32.27 36.94
N LYS A 52 -0.52 -31.64 37.74
CA LYS A 52 -1.26 -30.43 37.33
C LYS A 52 -0.32 -29.27 36.97
N THR A 53 0.76 -29.09 37.72
CA THR A 53 1.73 -28.02 37.46
C THR A 53 2.53 -28.27 36.19
N GLU A 54 2.90 -29.53 35.90
CA GLU A 54 3.61 -29.90 34.67
C GLU A 54 2.73 -29.72 33.44
N LEU A 55 1.48 -30.20 33.47
CA LEU A 55 0.51 -29.98 32.39
C LEU A 55 0.28 -28.49 32.12
N LYS A 56 0.19 -27.67 33.19
CA LYS A 56 0.04 -26.21 33.05
C LYS A 56 1.29 -25.56 32.46
N LYS A 57 2.49 -26.00 32.86
CA LYS A 57 3.76 -25.51 32.29
C LYS A 57 3.88 -25.85 30.81
N GLU A 58 3.52 -27.07 30.42
CA GLU A 58 3.57 -27.53 29.02
C GLU A 58 2.55 -26.80 28.15
N ALA A 59 1.31 -26.64 28.63
CA ALA A 59 0.29 -25.85 27.94
C ALA A 59 0.74 -24.40 27.72
N ASN A 60 1.31 -23.76 28.76
CA ASN A 60 1.82 -22.40 28.67
C ASN A 60 3.01 -22.26 27.72
N LYS A 61 3.92 -23.25 27.67
CA LYS A 61 5.04 -23.28 26.73
C LYS A 61 4.55 -23.32 25.28
N ASN A 62 3.54 -24.13 24.98
CA ASN A 62 2.95 -24.21 23.64
C ASN A 62 2.24 -22.90 23.25
N ILE A 63 1.53 -22.27 24.17
CA ILE A 63 0.93 -20.94 23.97
C ILE A 63 2.03 -19.90 23.66
N LEU A 64 3.12 -19.90 24.43
CA LEU A 64 4.24 -18.98 24.23
C LEU A 64 4.88 -19.15 22.84
N ILE A 65 5.12 -20.39 22.40
CA ILE A 65 5.69 -20.70 21.08
C ILE A 65 4.74 -20.20 19.98
N ASN A 66 3.43 -20.41 20.10
CA ASN A 66 2.45 -19.93 19.12
C ASN A 66 2.44 -18.40 19.01
N ILE A 67 2.49 -17.69 20.15
CA ILE A 67 2.58 -16.22 20.15
C ILE A 67 3.87 -15.77 19.45
N LEU A 68 5.00 -16.40 19.77
CA LEU A 68 6.29 -16.09 19.15
C LEU A 68 6.24 -16.30 17.63
N MET A 69 5.63 -17.40 17.17
CA MET A 69 5.45 -17.67 15.74
C MET A 69 4.59 -16.61 15.05
N ILE A 70 3.49 -16.18 15.66
CA ILE A 70 2.64 -15.11 15.12
C ILE A 70 3.42 -13.80 15.02
N VAL A 71 4.17 -13.44 16.06
CA VAL A 71 4.99 -12.21 16.05
C VAL A 71 6.06 -12.29 14.95
N PHE A 72 6.71 -13.44 14.80
CA PHE A 72 7.73 -13.66 13.78
C PHE A 72 7.17 -13.53 12.36
N VAL A 73 6.00 -14.13 12.08
CA VAL A 73 5.33 -14.00 10.79
C VAL A 73 4.97 -12.55 10.48
N ASN A 74 4.42 -11.82 11.46
CA ASN A 74 4.10 -10.40 11.28
C ASN A 74 5.35 -9.54 11.05
N LEU A 75 6.46 -9.85 11.71
CA LEU A 75 7.73 -9.16 11.50
C LEU A 75 8.25 -9.38 10.07
N ILE A 76 8.20 -10.62 9.57
CA ILE A 76 8.59 -10.94 8.20
C ILE A 76 7.71 -10.17 7.19
N VAL A 77 6.39 -10.23 7.34
CA VAL A 77 5.45 -9.52 6.46
C VAL A 77 5.70 -8.01 6.50
N GLY A 78 5.94 -7.44 7.68
CA GLY A 78 6.29 -6.04 7.85
C GLY A 78 7.59 -5.66 7.13
N CYS A 79 8.64 -6.47 7.25
CA CYS A 79 9.90 -6.27 6.54
C CYS A 79 9.72 -6.29 5.02
N PHE A 80 8.97 -7.27 4.48
CA PHE A 80 8.67 -7.32 3.05
C PHE A 80 7.85 -6.12 2.57
N ALA A 81 6.86 -5.68 3.35
CA ALA A 81 6.07 -4.49 3.02
C ALA A 81 6.94 -3.23 2.97
N VAL A 82 7.84 -3.03 3.94
CA VAL A 82 8.77 -1.90 3.95
C VAL A 82 9.72 -1.95 2.77
N TYR A 83 10.30 -3.11 2.47
CA TYR A 83 11.17 -3.31 1.30
C TYR A 83 10.45 -2.91 0.00
N PHE A 84 9.22 -3.42 -0.20
CA PHE A 84 8.42 -3.13 -1.38
C PHE A 84 8.07 -1.65 -1.51
N ILE A 85 7.73 -0.97 -0.39
CA ILE A 85 7.44 0.47 -0.39
C ILE A 85 8.68 1.29 -0.79
N GLN A 86 9.87 0.92 -0.30
CA GLN A 86 11.11 1.64 -0.62
C GLN A 86 11.47 1.54 -2.10
N GLU A 87 11.38 0.36 -2.69
CA GLU A 87 11.68 0.13 -4.10
C GLU A 87 10.76 0.96 -5.01
N ASN A 88 9.46 0.95 -4.72
CA ASN A 88 8.48 1.75 -5.46
C ASN A 88 8.73 3.27 -5.34
N LYS A 89 9.16 3.76 -4.17
CA LYS A 89 9.49 5.17 -3.97
C LYS A 89 10.70 5.59 -4.82
N ALA A 90 11.74 4.77 -4.86
CA ALA A 90 12.94 5.03 -5.66
C ALA A 90 12.61 5.04 -7.16
N TYR A 91 11.78 4.10 -7.62
CA TYR A 91 11.33 4.02 -9.01
C TYR A 91 10.54 5.27 -9.44
N LYS A 92 9.55 5.68 -8.63
CA LYS A 92 8.76 6.90 -8.90
C LYS A 92 9.64 8.15 -9.02
N LYS A 93 10.60 8.32 -8.10
CA LYS A 93 11.54 9.45 -8.14
C LYS A 93 12.39 9.47 -9.40
N ARG A 94 12.84 8.31 -9.90
CA ARG A 94 13.60 8.22 -11.15
C ARG A 94 12.78 8.64 -12.36
N ILE A 95 11.51 8.23 -12.43
CA ILE A 95 10.59 8.64 -13.49
C ILE A 95 10.36 10.15 -13.45
N GLU A 96 10.11 10.70 -12.27
CA GLU A 96 9.88 12.13 -12.08
C GLU A 96 11.07 12.96 -12.57
N VAL A 97 12.29 12.59 -12.14
CA VAL A 97 13.52 13.26 -12.60
C VAL A 97 13.69 13.15 -14.12
N LYS A 98 13.39 11.99 -14.71
CA LYS A 98 13.46 11.80 -16.17
C LYS A 98 12.46 12.71 -16.89
N ASN A 99 11.23 12.79 -16.40
CA ASN A 99 10.18 13.63 -16.98
C ASN A 99 10.54 15.12 -16.87
N LEU A 100 11.07 15.57 -15.74
CA LEU A 100 11.55 16.93 -15.55
C LEU A 100 12.68 17.27 -16.54
N LYS A 101 13.62 16.36 -16.77
CA LYS A 101 14.69 16.55 -17.77
C LYS A 101 14.13 16.69 -19.18
N ILE A 102 13.19 15.83 -19.57
CA ILE A 102 12.53 15.89 -20.88
C ILE A 102 11.79 17.23 -21.04
N GLN A 103 11.06 17.68 -20.02
CA GLN A 103 10.38 18.98 -20.04
C GLN A 103 11.38 20.14 -20.17
N GLN A 104 12.48 20.11 -19.43
CA GLN A 104 13.54 21.12 -19.53
C GLN A 104 14.17 21.16 -20.92
N GLU A 105 14.44 20.00 -21.53
CA GLU A 105 14.93 19.92 -22.91
C GLU A 105 13.91 20.47 -23.92
N GLN A 106 12.63 20.14 -23.76
CA GLN A 106 11.56 20.67 -24.60
C GLN A 106 11.44 22.21 -24.51
N ILE A 107 11.50 22.77 -23.30
CA ILE A 107 11.54 24.22 -23.08
C ILE A 107 12.73 24.84 -23.81
N LYS A 108 13.92 24.25 -23.67
CA LYS A 108 15.14 24.73 -24.33
C LYS A 108 15.01 24.67 -25.86
N ILE A 109 14.45 23.60 -26.40
CA ILE A 109 14.20 23.46 -27.85
C ILE A 109 13.26 24.56 -28.34
N PHE A 110 12.14 24.79 -27.66
CA PHE A 110 11.20 25.84 -28.05
C PHE A 110 11.80 27.24 -27.91
N LEU A 111 12.55 27.51 -26.85
CA LEU A 111 13.25 28.78 -26.68
C LEU A 111 14.27 29.01 -27.81
N ASN A 112 15.08 28.00 -28.13
CA ASN A 112 16.04 28.10 -29.23
C ASN A 112 15.35 28.31 -30.59
N LYS A 113 14.24 27.62 -30.86
CA LYS A 113 13.44 27.85 -32.08
C LYS A 113 12.90 29.28 -32.12
N GLY A 114 12.38 29.77 -31.01
CA GLY A 114 11.92 31.16 -30.87
C GLY A 114 13.04 32.16 -31.18
N ASP A 115 14.23 31.95 -30.61
CA ASP A 115 15.42 32.77 -30.84
C ASP A 115 15.86 32.74 -32.31
N VAL A 116 15.82 31.58 -32.96
CA VAL A 116 16.12 31.44 -34.40
C VAL A 116 15.13 32.24 -35.25
N PHE A 117 13.82 32.10 -35.02
CA PHE A 117 12.82 32.85 -35.77
C PHE A 117 12.88 34.35 -35.48
N TYR A 118 13.20 34.74 -34.25
CA TYR A 118 13.39 36.12 -33.86
C TYR A 118 14.56 36.74 -34.63
N ASN A 119 15.71 36.05 -34.68
CA ASN A 119 16.88 36.50 -35.44
C ASN A 119 16.62 36.53 -36.96
N SER A 120 15.73 35.66 -37.46
CA SER A 120 15.24 35.71 -38.84
C SER A 120 14.13 36.75 -39.07
N GLN A 121 13.83 37.62 -38.10
CA GLN A 121 12.77 38.65 -38.17
C GLN A 121 11.35 38.08 -38.37
N HIS A 122 11.15 36.78 -38.17
CA HIS A 122 9.86 36.11 -38.24
C HIS A 122 9.16 36.14 -36.86
N TYR A 123 8.81 37.35 -36.40
CA TYR A 123 8.36 37.59 -35.03
C TYR A 123 7.06 36.86 -34.64
N LYS A 124 6.13 36.63 -35.58
CA LYS A 124 4.92 35.82 -35.33
C LYS A 124 5.28 34.38 -34.93
N ASN A 125 6.22 33.78 -35.65
CA ASN A 125 6.68 32.42 -35.36
C ASN A 125 7.52 32.37 -34.08
N ALA A 126 8.35 33.39 -33.84
CA ALA A 126 9.10 33.51 -32.60
C ALA A 126 8.18 33.54 -31.37
N LEU A 127 7.14 34.38 -31.39
CA LEU A 127 6.12 34.45 -30.33
C LEU A 127 5.41 33.11 -30.12
N PHE A 128 5.07 32.40 -31.20
CA PHE A 128 4.46 31.07 -31.10
C PHE A 128 5.35 30.08 -30.34
N PHE A 129 6.65 30.02 -30.66
CA PHE A 129 7.57 29.12 -29.97
C PHE A 129 7.86 29.55 -28.53
N TYR A 130 7.99 30.85 -28.26
CA TYR A 130 8.14 31.33 -26.88
C TYR A 130 6.88 31.05 -26.04
N ASN A 131 5.68 31.15 -26.61
CA ASN A 131 4.44 30.78 -25.93
C ASN A 131 4.39 29.28 -25.63
N LYS A 132 4.80 28.40 -26.55
CA LYS A 132 4.92 26.96 -26.23
C LYS A 132 5.91 26.69 -25.11
N ALA A 133 7.01 27.44 -25.05
CA ALA A 133 7.98 27.32 -23.98
C ALA A 133 7.41 27.80 -22.63
N ILE A 134 6.53 28.81 -22.61
CA ILE A 134 5.99 29.39 -21.36
C ILE A 134 4.92 28.52 -20.70
N GLU A 135 4.20 27.73 -21.50
CA GLU A 135 3.23 26.75 -21.03
C GLU A 135 3.92 25.65 -20.22
N LEU A 136 5.14 25.27 -20.61
CA LEU A 136 5.91 24.19 -19.98
C LEU A 136 6.84 24.69 -18.86
N SER A 137 7.22 25.97 -18.87
CA SER A 137 8.27 26.47 -17.97
C SER A 137 7.78 26.74 -16.54
N PRO A 138 8.46 26.19 -15.51
CA PRO A 138 8.21 26.57 -14.11
C PRO A 138 8.69 28.00 -13.81
N ASN A 139 9.70 28.51 -14.53
CA ASN A 139 10.19 29.88 -14.40
C ASN A 139 9.85 30.69 -15.65
N LYS A 140 8.84 31.55 -15.54
CA LYS A 140 8.29 32.30 -16.67
C LYS A 140 8.96 33.65 -16.91
N THR A 141 9.81 34.14 -16.00
CA THR A 141 10.35 35.51 -16.05
C THR A 141 11.17 35.76 -17.32
N LEU A 142 12.12 34.87 -17.63
CA LEU A 142 12.94 34.97 -18.83
C LEU A 142 12.11 34.87 -20.13
N LEU A 143 11.11 34.00 -20.15
CA LEU A 143 10.28 33.83 -21.34
C LEU A 143 9.35 35.01 -21.54
N LYS A 144 8.78 35.56 -20.46
CA LYS A 144 7.97 36.79 -20.52
C LYS A 144 8.76 37.95 -21.09
N SER A 145 10.02 38.14 -20.66
CA SER A 145 10.85 39.21 -21.21
C SER A 145 11.18 38.99 -22.70
N LYS A 146 11.48 37.75 -23.12
CA LYS A 146 11.65 37.41 -24.55
C LYS A 146 10.40 37.66 -25.37
N ILE A 147 9.22 37.27 -24.86
CA ILE A 147 7.92 37.50 -25.51
C ILE A 147 7.64 39.00 -25.63
N GLN A 148 7.80 39.76 -24.54
CA GLN A 148 7.56 41.20 -24.52
C GLN A 148 8.46 41.93 -25.51
N ASN A 149 9.77 41.62 -25.53
CA ASN A 149 10.72 42.19 -26.48
C ASN A 149 10.34 41.83 -27.93
N CYS A 150 10.05 40.56 -28.19
CA CYS A 150 9.60 40.12 -29.52
C CYS A 150 8.30 40.78 -29.98
N TYR A 151 7.38 41.04 -29.06
CA TYR A 151 6.12 41.72 -29.37
C TYR A 151 6.35 43.20 -29.69
N GLN A 152 7.17 43.89 -28.89
CA GLN A 152 7.52 45.28 -29.11
C GLN A 152 8.17 45.49 -30.50
N ILE A 153 9.20 44.71 -30.82
CA ILE A 153 9.89 44.80 -32.12
C ILE A 153 8.96 44.47 -33.28
N ARG A 154 8.06 43.49 -33.09
CA ARG A 154 7.06 43.17 -34.12
C ARG A 154 6.15 44.36 -34.40
N CYS A 155 5.68 45.05 -33.36
CA CYS A 155 4.78 46.20 -33.53
C CYS A 155 5.51 47.38 -34.19
N GLU A 156 6.74 47.66 -33.76
CA GLU A 156 7.62 48.65 -34.40
C GLU A 156 7.83 48.32 -35.89
N SER A 157 8.10 47.05 -36.24
CA SER A 157 8.28 46.62 -37.63
C SER A 157 7.02 46.76 -38.51
N LEU A 158 5.84 46.78 -37.90
CA LEU A 158 4.55 46.90 -38.57
C LEU A 158 3.99 48.33 -38.55
N GLY A 159 4.65 49.27 -37.86
CA GLY A 159 4.18 50.66 -37.73
C GLY A 159 2.84 50.80 -37.02
N VAL A 160 2.47 49.84 -36.17
CA VAL A 160 1.20 49.81 -35.45
C VAL A 160 1.41 49.96 -33.95
N ASP A 161 0.44 50.61 -33.31
CA ASP A 161 0.39 50.79 -31.86
C ASP A 161 0.37 49.43 -31.14
N CYS A 162 1.31 49.22 -30.22
CA CYS A 162 1.51 47.95 -29.51
C CYS A 162 0.28 47.54 -28.70
N ASP A 163 -0.53 48.49 -28.26
CA ASP A 163 -1.73 48.23 -27.46
C ASP A 163 -2.91 47.71 -28.30
N LYS A 164 -2.81 47.75 -29.64
CA LYS A 164 -3.86 47.36 -30.59
C LYS A 164 -3.61 46.02 -31.31
N VAL A 165 -2.47 45.37 -31.07
CA VAL A 165 -2.02 44.15 -31.78
C VAL A 165 -2.31 42.86 -30.98
N ASN A 166 -3.03 42.98 -29.86
CA ASN A 166 -3.48 41.86 -29.00
C ASN A 166 -4.68 41.11 -29.59
#